data_AF-A0A537B4Z8-F1
#
_entry.id   AF-A0A537B4Z8-F1
#
_cell.length_a   1.000
_cell.length_b   1.000
_cell.length_c   1.000
_cell.angle_alpha   90.00
_cell.angle_beta   90.00
_cell.angle_gamma   90.00
#
_symmetry.space_group_name_H-M   'P 1'
#
loop_
_entity.id
_entity.type
_entity.pdbx_description
1 polymer ?
#
loop_
_entity_poly.entity_id
_entity_poly.type
_entity_poly.pdbx_seq_one_letter_code
_entity_poly.pdbx_strand_id
1 'polypeptide(L)'
;MLLNLLRQLFAQRKSARLFAEAQRLFREGVFEEAERAAAECAKLSPDLTDVHYLRASIALAQQRNESAALHFTRALELLPPSDPTLPRTMLRLAAALQDCNRQREAEQWYRRILELDPGNRDALLCLAVIREDSDVEEARSLMDRYTALRAGAAPRLRRALMLPVILQSSEQIDRIRQRLDRDLDELLELKPSRVPNPEFEVGATPFNLAYHGRNNAPLLRKIARVCRSMYPARTDCARQGFSPGRRLRIGFVSTYFHAHSVGRTTFGLIRDLPRDRFEVQVFAIAPQADDLAEAIRKSADRYVPLPLDLGRVRDTIESAALDIVFFADIGMHPLTYFLAFWRLAPIQMVTWGHSVTSGIDTIDYYVSADAIEAAGSEQYYSEKLVRLPGYFMPRYRRPALDGPRASRGQLGLPDGKHLYYCPQNLFKLHPDFDAAIRAILERDLEGELVLLEFVRAGVAEQLRRRFELTLGALASRIRFVPRSEHRKFLQYVAAADLVLDPFHFGGCNSSCDALSLGVPVVTLPGSQLPGRFTLGLYQEIGLDTCVARSADEYVEIALRLGRDAEHRRSVSEQISARCARLFDRPDAGLALGEELLRIAGTAR
;
A
#
# COMPACT_ATOMS: atom_id res chain seq x y z
N MET A 1 53.00 -14.42 35.80
CA MET A 1 52.22 -13.22 36.16
C MET A 1 52.58 -12.02 35.27
N LEU A 2 53.83 -11.55 35.24
CA LEU A 2 54.27 -10.40 34.44
C LEU A 2 54.03 -10.54 32.91
N LEU A 3 54.27 -11.74 32.36
CA LEU A 3 54.10 -12.04 30.92
C LEU A 3 52.63 -11.96 30.47
N ASN A 4 51.69 -12.33 31.34
CA ASN A 4 50.25 -12.25 31.07
C ASN A 4 49.76 -10.79 31.12
N LEU A 5 50.30 -9.99 32.05
CA LEU A 5 50.01 -8.57 32.16
C LEU A 5 50.48 -7.80 30.91
N LEU A 6 51.68 -8.12 30.40
CA LEU A 6 52.21 -7.54 29.16
C LEU A 6 51.37 -7.93 27.94
N ARG A 7 50.97 -9.20 27.82
CA ARG A 7 50.08 -9.65 26.73
C ARG A 7 48.72 -8.93 26.75
N GLN A 8 48.14 -8.72 27.93
CA GLN A 8 46.89 -7.96 28.10
C GLN A 8 47.07 -6.48 27.70
N LEU A 9 48.15 -5.82 28.10
CA LEU A 9 48.44 -4.43 27.73
C LEU A 9 48.68 -4.26 26.21
N PHE A 10 49.38 -5.20 25.58
CA PHE A 10 49.55 -5.20 24.12
C PHE A 10 48.21 -5.42 23.38
N ALA A 11 47.38 -6.35 23.87
CA ALA A 11 46.05 -6.58 23.31
C ALA A 11 45.13 -5.36 23.46
N GLN A 12 45.15 -4.67 24.61
CA GLN A 12 44.39 -3.43 24.83
C GLN A 12 44.85 -2.29 23.93
N ARG A 13 46.17 -2.08 23.78
CA ARG A 13 46.69 -1.05 22.86
C ARG A 13 46.35 -1.35 21.41
N LYS A 14 46.46 -2.62 21.00
CA LYS A 14 46.07 -3.04 19.64
C LYS A 14 44.56 -2.86 19.42
N SER A 15 43.74 -3.21 20.41
CA SER A 15 42.29 -3.02 20.38
C SER A 15 41.90 -1.55 20.23
N ALA A 16 42.49 -0.65 21.02
CA ALA A 16 42.23 0.79 20.92
C ALA A 16 42.62 1.38 19.55
N ARG A 17 43.74 0.92 18.98
CA ARG A 17 44.17 1.32 17.63
C ARG A 17 43.17 0.85 16.56
N LEU A 18 42.76 -0.42 16.62
CA LEU A 18 41.79 -0.98 15.68
C LEU A 18 40.43 -0.29 15.78
N PHE A 19 40.00 0.08 16.99
CA PHE A 19 38.76 0.83 17.19
C PHE A 19 38.82 2.21 16.54
N ALA A 20 39.89 2.98 16.78
CA ALA A 20 40.08 4.30 16.17
C ALA A 20 40.18 4.22 14.62
N GLU A 21 40.84 3.18 14.12
CA GLU A 21 40.93 2.89 12.67
C GLU A 21 39.55 2.59 12.07
N ALA A 22 38.76 1.74 12.72
CA ALA A 22 37.40 1.42 12.28
C ALA A 22 36.50 2.66 12.25
N GLN A 23 36.57 3.53 13.27
CA GLN A 23 35.82 4.79 13.30
C GLN A 23 36.20 5.73 12.17
N ARG A 24 37.51 5.84 11.86
CA ARG A 24 38.00 6.65 10.75
C ARG A 24 37.47 6.13 9.42
N LEU A 25 37.64 4.83 9.15
CA LEU A 25 37.18 4.18 7.91
C LEU A 25 35.66 4.29 7.74
N PHE A 26 34.90 4.16 8.83
CA PHE A 26 33.45 4.35 8.79
C PHE A 26 33.06 5.78 8.37
N ARG A 27 33.73 6.81 8.90
CA ARG A 27 33.51 8.20 8.49
C ARG A 27 33.90 8.48 7.04
N GLU A 28 34.90 7.76 6.53
CA GLU A 28 35.34 7.83 5.13
C GLU A 28 34.43 7.03 4.17
N GLY A 29 33.44 6.29 4.69
CA GLY A 29 32.53 5.48 3.88
C GLY A 29 33.12 4.14 3.41
N VAL A 30 34.28 3.74 3.93
CA VAL A 30 34.97 2.49 3.57
C VAL A 30 34.46 1.36 4.47
N PHE A 31 33.19 0.97 4.26
CA PHE A 31 32.44 0.13 5.22
C PHE A 31 32.99 -1.29 5.39
N GLU A 32 33.51 -1.92 4.34
CA GLU A 32 34.05 -3.29 4.45
C GLU A 32 35.32 -3.34 5.32
N GLU A 33 36.22 -2.39 5.13
CA GLU A 33 37.45 -2.29 5.92
C GLU A 33 37.15 -1.85 7.34
N ALA A 34 36.19 -0.93 7.53
CA ALA A 34 35.69 -0.54 8.84
C ALA A 34 35.16 -1.77 9.62
N GLU A 35 34.37 -2.63 8.97
CA GLU A 35 33.84 -3.85 9.60
C GLU A 35 34.96 -4.84 9.94
N ARG A 36 35.97 -5.01 9.07
CA ARG A 36 37.12 -5.88 9.38
C ARG A 36 37.89 -5.40 10.61
N ALA A 37 38.23 -4.11 10.65
CA ALA A 37 38.93 -3.51 11.79
C ALA A 37 38.10 -3.59 13.09
N ALA A 38 36.80 -3.31 13.02
CA ALA A 38 35.90 -3.42 14.16
C ALA A 38 35.72 -4.87 14.63
N ALA A 39 35.64 -5.85 13.72
CA ALA A 39 35.54 -7.27 14.06
C ALA A 39 36.83 -7.78 14.72
N GLU A 40 38.00 -7.35 14.27
CA GLU A 40 39.28 -7.67 14.94
C GLU A 40 39.38 -7.03 16.33
N CYS A 41 38.93 -5.77 16.48
CA CYS A 41 38.84 -5.11 17.77
C CYS A 41 37.92 -5.89 18.73
N ALA A 42 36.73 -6.30 18.27
CA ALA A 42 35.79 -7.09 19.07
C ALA A 42 36.35 -8.47 19.47
N LYS A 43 37.24 -9.08 18.68
CA LYS A 43 37.95 -10.32 19.08
C LYS A 43 38.95 -10.09 20.21
N LEU A 44 39.65 -8.95 20.20
CA LEU A 44 40.63 -8.59 21.23
C LEU A 44 39.99 -8.02 22.49
N SER A 45 38.81 -7.42 22.38
CA SER A 45 38.06 -6.84 23.50
C SER A 45 36.56 -7.11 23.33
N PRO A 46 36.10 -8.35 23.64
CA PRO A 46 34.71 -8.77 23.42
C PRO A 46 33.68 -7.98 24.24
N ASP A 47 34.12 -7.38 25.35
CA ASP A 47 33.26 -6.65 26.29
C ASP A 47 33.28 -5.13 26.04
N LEU A 48 33.96 -4.67 24.98
CA LEU A 48 33.95 -3.26 24.60
C LEU A 48 32.62 -2.91 23.93
N THR A 49 31.71 -2.26 24.65
CA THR A 49 30.39 -1.86 24.13
C THR A 49 30.47 -1.05 22.83
N ASP A 50 31.37 -0.07 22.79
CA ASP A 50 31.48 0.88 21.67
C ASP A 50 31.83 0.20 20.33
N VAL A 51 32.60 -0.89 20.36
CA VAL A 51 32.92 -1.61 19.12
C VAL A 51 31.69 -2.32 18.57
N HIS A 52 30.84 -2.90 19.42
CA HIS A 52 29.60 -3.52 18.97
C HIS A 52 28.61 -2.48 18.45
N TYR A 53 28.52 -1.31 19.08
CA TYR A 53 27.72 -0.18 18.56
C TYR A 53 28.21 0.29 17.19
N LEU A 54 29.53 0.40 17.01
CA LEU A 54 30.14 0.78 15.73
C LEU A 54 29.85 -0.26 14.64
N ARG A 55 30.00 -1.56 14.94
CA ARG A 55 29.65 -2.65 14.00
C ARG A 55 28.19 -2.63 13.60
N ALA A 56 27.29 -2.34 14.55
CA ALA A 56 25.87 -2.18 14.25
C ALA A 56 25.63 -0.99 13.29
N SER A 57 26.32 0.13 13.52
CA SER A 57 26.23 1.32 12.67
C SER A 57 26.79 1.10 11.26
N ILE A 58 27.90 0.36 11.15
CA ILE A 58 28.47 -0.06 9.85
C ILE A 58 27.49 -0.99 9.12
N ALA A 59 26.92 -1.96 9.82
CA ALA A 59 25.93 -2.87 9.26
C ALA A 59 24.69 -2.13 8.73
N LEU A 60 24.16 -1.14 9.47
CA LEU A 60 23.06 -0.30 8.98
C LEU A 60 23.44 0.49 7.72
N ALA A 61 24.64 1.07 7.67
CA ALA A 61 25.10 1.80 6.49
C ALA A 61 25.21 0.92 5.24
N GLN A 62 25.41 -0.39 5.42
CA GLN A 62 25.41 -1.40 4.37
C GLN A 62 24.05 -2.09 4.19
N GLN A 63 22.99 -1.61 4.83
CA GLN A 63 21.63 -2.18 4.81
C GLN A 63 21.56 -3.63 5.30
N ARG A 64 22.50 -4.05 6.15
CA ARG A 64 22.55 -5.38 6.78
C ARG A 64 21.80 -5.36 8.11
N ASN A 65 20.48 -5.17 8.06
CA ASN A 65 19.64 -4.89 9.23
C ASN A 65 19.66 -6.01 10.28
N GLU A 66 19.71 -7.28 9.88
CA GLU A 66 19.82 -8.40 10.85
C GLU A 66 21.14 -8.37 11.61
N SER A 67 22.26 -8.11 10.92
CA SER A 67 23.57 -7.97 11.55
C SER A 67 23.59 -6.74 12.47
N ALA A 68 22.95 -5.64 12.06
CA ALA A 68 22.82 -4.46 12.91
C ALA A 68 22.05 -4.77 14.20
N ALA A 69 20.89 -5.44 14.11
CA ALA A 69 20.12 -5.84 15.27
C ALA A 69 20.93 -6.75 16.20
N LEU A 70 21.66 -7.73 15.66
CA LEU A 70 22.54 -8.60 16.45
C LEU A 70 23.62 -7.80 17.22
N HIS A 71 24.27 -6.86 16.55
CA HIS A 71 25.33 -6.06 17.17
C HIS A 71 24.80 -5.04 18.18
N PHE A 72 23.62 -4.44 17.95
CA PHE A 72 22.97 -3.61 18.95
C PHE A 72 22.54 -4.42 20.18
N THR A 73 22.00 -5.63 20.00
CA THR A 73 21.71 -6.54 21.12
C THR A 73 22.96 -6.81 21.94
N ARG A 74 24.08 -7.12 21.29
CA ARG A 74 25.34 -7.38 21.99
C ARG A 74 25.85 -6.14 22.74
N ALA A 75 25.77 -4.96 22.12
CA ALA A 75 26.13 -3.71 22.80
C ALA A 75 25.24 -3.50 24.04
N LEU A 76 23.95 -3.78 23.93
CA LEU A 76 22.99 -3.60 25.01
C LEU A 76 23.22 -4.55 26.19
N GLU A 77 23.58 -5.81 25.94
CA GLU A 77 23.94 -6.79 26.99
C GLU A 77 25.13 -6.37 27.84
N LEU A 78 26.04 -5.56 27.28
CA LEU A 78 27.26 -5.08 27.93
C LEU A 78 27.06 -3.75 28.67
N LEU A 79 25.94 -3.05 28.43
CA LEU A 79 25.66 -1.76 29.05
C LEU A 79 25.13 -1.94 30.48
N PRO A 80 25.69 -1.23 31.49
CA PRO A 80 25.10 -1.22 32.81
C PRO A 80 23.76 -0.47 32.80
N PRO A 81 22.80 -0.80 33.68
CA PRO A 81 21.48 -0.14 33.73
C PRO A 81 21.54 1.38 33.96
N SER A 82 22.63 1.88 34.55
CA SER A 82 22.86 3.31 34.80
C SER A 82 23.54 4.04 33.63
N ASP A 83 23.86 3.35 32.53
CA ASP A 83 24.55 3.97 31.40
C ASP A 83 23.66 4.99 30.67
N PRO A 84 24.12 6.24 30.46
CA PRO A 84 23.31 7.27 29.81
C PRO A 84 23.03 6.97 28.32
N THR A 85 23.79 6.07 27.69
CA THR A 85 23.58 5.67 26.29
C THR A 85 22.54 4.55 26.14
N LEU A 86 22.12 3.92 27.24
CA LEU A 86 21.20 2.77 27.25
C LEU A 86 19.89 3.04 26.46
N PRO A 87 19.13 4.14 26.70
CA PRO A 87 17.90 4.38 25.95
C PRO A 87 18.15 4.60 24.45
N ARG A 88 19.27 5.24 24.10
CA ARG A 88 19.65 5.47 22.69
C ARG A 88 20.00 4.16 21.99
N THR A 89 20.68 3.23 22.66
CA THR A 89 21.02 1.91 22.11
C THR A 89 19.76 1.05 21.96
N MET A 90 18.84 1.08 22.94
CA MET A 90 17.53 0.43 22.83
C MET A 90 16.74 0.95 21.63
N LEU A 91 16.71 2.27 21.41
CA LEU A 91 15.99 2.87 20.29
C LEU A 91 16.56 2.41 18.93
N ARG A 92 17.89 2.34 18.82
CA ARG A 92 18.56 1.88 17.59
C ARG A 92 18.33 0.39 17.33
N LEU A 93 18.32 -0.44 18.37
CA LEU A 93 17.94 -1.85 18.28
C LEU A 93 16.49 -1.99 17.82
N ALA A 94 15.56 -1.25 18.43
CA ALA A 94 14.15 -1.29 18.08
C ALA A 94 13.91 -0.91 16.62
N ALA A 95 14.58 0.15 16.13
CA ALA A 95 14.53 0.54 14.72
C ALA A 95 15.09 -0.54 13.79
N ALA A 96 16.26 -1.11 14.09
CA ALA A 96 16.84 -2.20 13.30
C ALA A 96 15.93 -3.45 13.27
N LEU A 97 15.24 -3.76 14.38
CA LEU A 97 14.26 -4.84 14.44
C LEU A 97 13.02 -4.55 13.58
N GLN A 98 12.56 -3.29 13.52
CA GLN A 98 11.48 -2.91 12.61
C GLN A 98 11.89 -3.11 11.14
N ASP A 99 13.11 -2.73 10.78
CA ASP A 99 13.63 -2.92 9.42
C ASP A 99 13.78 -4.40 9.05
N CYS A 100 13.92 -5.28 10.05
CA CYS A 100 13.86 -6.74 9.89
C CYS A 100 12.44 -7.33 9.93
N ASN A 101 11.40 -6.49 9.93
CA ASN A 101 9.98 -6.89 10.09
C ASN A 101 9.68 -7.64 11.40
N ARG A 102 10.51 -7.48 12.44
CA ARG A 102 10.36 -8.08 13.78
C ARG A 102 9.60 -7.12 14.71
N GLN A 103 8.39 -6.74 14.29
CA GLN A 103 7.58 -5.70 14.95
C GLN A 103 7.30 -5.97 16.43
N ARG A 104 7.00 -7.23 16.80
CA ARG A 104 6.70 -7.60 18.19
C ARG A 104 7.89 -7.38 19.12
N GLU A 105 9.10 -7.61 18.65
CA GLU A 105 10.32 -7.40 19.46
C GLU A 105 10.67 -5.92 19.54
N ALA A 106 10.52 -5.18 18.44
CA ALA A 106 10.66 -3.73 18.46
C ALA A 106 9.66 -3.07 19.43
N GLU A 107 8.41 -3.53 19.46
CA GLU A 107 7.39 -3.08 20.41
C GLU A 107 7.85 -3.22 21.86
N GLN A 108 8.41 -4.38 22.23
CA GLN A 108 8.91 -4.62 23.59
C GLN A 108 9.98 -3.61 23.98
N TRP A 109 10.91 -3.30 23.07
CA TRP A 109 11.95 -2.30 23.32
C TRP A 109 11.38 -0.89 23.45
N TYR A 110 10.43 -0.49 22.61
CA TYR A 110 9.79 0.82 22.75
C TYR A 110 9.03 0.96 24.07
N ARG A 111 8.31 -0.07 24.49
CA ARG A 111 7.65 -0.08 25.81
C ARG A 111 8.67 0.04 26.94
N ARG A 112 9.79 -0.69 26.87
CA ARG A 112 10.87 -0.60 27.86
C ARG A 112 11.49 0.80 27.93
N ILE A 113 11.67 1.47 26.79
CA ILE A 113 12.14 2.87 26.77
C ILE A 113 11.13 3.77 27.49
N LEU A 114 9.82 3.59 27.25
CA LEU A 114 8.76 4.39 27.89
C LEU A 114 8.58 4.10 29.38
N GLU A 115 9.00 2.93 29.88
CA GLU A 115 9.08 2.64 31.32
C GLU A 115 10.20 3.45 31.98
N LEU A 116 11.33 3.63 31.30
CA LEU A 116 12.48 4.40 31.79
C LEU A 116 12.27 5.91 31.65
N ASP A 117 11.69 6.33 30.53
CA ASP A 117 11.37 7.72 30.21
C ASP A 117 9.99 7.78 29.54
N PRO A 118 8.92 8.02 30.31
CA PRO A 118 7.57 8.16 29.77
C PRO A 118 7.40 9.32 28.77
N GLY A 119 8.35 10.27 28.75
CA GLY A 119 8.37 11.41 27.84
C GLY A 119 9.19 11.16 26.57
N ASN A 120 9.75 9.96 26.37
CA ASN A 120 10.61 9.69 25.23
C ASN A 120 9.85 9.81 23.91
N ARG A 121 10.10 10.89 23.17
CA ARG A 121 9.32 11.26 21.99
C ARG A 121 9.47 10.27 20.84
N ASP A 122 10.67 9.75 20.61
CA ASP A 122 10.92 8.81 19.53
C ASP A 122 10.22 7.48 19.81
N ALA A 123 10.31 6.97 21.04
CA ALA A 123 9.59 5.76 21.44
C ALA A 123 8.07 5.93 21.39
N LEU A 124 7.52 7.09 21.79
CA LEU A 124 6.09 7.37 21.66
C LEU A 124 5.62 7.29 20.19
N LEU A 125 6.32 7.97 19.29
CA LEU A 125 5.97 8.00 17.87
C LEU A 125 6.13 6.62 17.23
N CYS A 126 7.28 5.97 17.41
CA CYS A 126 7.57 4.68 16.81
C CYS A 126 6.64 3.58 17.33
N LEU A 127 6.33 3.57 18.63
CA LEU A 127 5.34 2.64 19.19
C LEU A 127 3.95 2.92 18.62
N ALA A 128 3.52 4.18 18.55
CA ALA A 128 2.23 4.51 17.95
C ALA A 128 2.12 4.01 16.49
N VAL A 129 3.19 4.15 15.70
CA VAL A 129 3.22 3.65 14.31
C VAL A 129 3.13 2.12 14.24
N ILE A 130 3.81 1.38 15.13
CA ILE A 130 3.69 -0.10 15.16
C ILE A 130 2.27 -0.51 15.56
N ARG A 131 1.68 0.18 16.54
CA ARG A 131 0.38 -0.19 17.10
C ARG A 131 -0.77 0.21 16.20
N GLU A 132 -0.61 1.17 15.29
CA GLU A 132 -1.66 1.76 14.45
C GLU A 132 -2.58 0.73 13.77
N ASP A 133 -2.02 -0.38 13.27
CA ASP A 133 -2.82 -1.43 12.61
C ASP A 133 -3.45 -2.44 13.58
N SER A 134 -2.84 -2.64 14.75
CA SER A 134 -3.21 -3.70 15.70
C SER A 134 -4.10 -3.20 16.84
N ASP A 135 -3.96 -1.93 17.24
CA ASP A 135 -4.72 -1.24 18.27
C ASP A 135 -4.64 0.28 18.01
N VAL A 136 -5.58 0.78 17.20
CA VAL A 136 -5.57 2.18 16.74
C VAL A 136 -5.90 3.15 17.88
N GLU A 137 -6.69 2.73 18.86
CA GLU A 137 -7.01 3.51 20.05
C GLU A 137 -5.77 3.71 20.94
N GLU A 138 -4.98 2.66 21.18
CA GLU A 138 -3.69 2.77 21.87
C GLU A 138 -2.73 3.68 21.09
N ALA A 139 -2.60 3.47 19.78
CA ALA A 139 -1.76 4.30 18.92
C ALA A 139 -2.11 5.78 19.00
N ARG A 140 -3.41 6.10 19.01
CA ARG A 140 -3.89 7.48 19.17
C ARG A 140 -3.57 8.05 20.55
N SER A 141 -3.72 7.27 21.63
CA SER A 141 -3.36 7.68 22.99
C SER A 141 -1.87 7.99 23.12
N LEU A 142 -1.01 7.19 22.49
CA LEU A 142 0.43 7.44 22.41
C LEU A 142 0.73 8.74 21.63
N MET A 143 -0.01 9.00 20.54
CA MET A 143 0.10 10.26 19.80
C MET A 143 -0.44 11.47 20.56
N ASP A 144 -1.48 11.32 21.40
CA ASP A 144 -1.96 12.37 22.29
C ASP A 144 -0.84 12.78 23.28
N ARG A 145 -0.14 11.79 23.86
CA ARG A 145 1.08 12.05 24.68
C ARG A 145 2.19 12.71 23.87
N TYR A 146 2.46 12.23 22.65
CA TYR A 146 3.48 12.81 21.77
C TYR A 146 3.19 14.28 21.43
N THR A 147 1.94 14.59 21.07
CA THR A 147 1.51 15.94 20.68
C THR A 147 1.44 16.91 21.87
N ALA A 148 1.23 16.41 23.09
CA ALA A 148 1.36 17.21 24.31
C ALA A 148 2.79 17.71 24.55
N LEU A 149 3.80 16.94 24.11
CA LEU A 149 5.23 17.31 24.22
C LEU A 149 5.71 18.22 23.08
N ARG A 150 5.07 18.17 21.91
CA ARG A 150 5.36 19.04 20.77
C ARG A 150 4.08 19.46 20.07
N ALA A 151 3.73 20.74 20.22
CA ALA A 151 2.71 21.36 19.40
C ALA A 151 3.17 21.41 17.93
N GLY A 152 2.35 20.92 17.02
CA GLY A 152 2.58 20.99 15.58
C GLY A 152 1.42 20.35 14.81
N ALA A 153 1.14 20.83 13.59
CA ALA A 153 0.06 20.24 12.80
C ALA A 153 0.38 18.84 12.29
N ALA A 154 1.62 18.56 11.88
CA ALA A 154 1.92 17.28 11.24
C ALA A 154 1.64 16.07 12.16
N PRO A 155 2.07 16.06 13.45
CA PRO A 155 1.72 14.96 14.36
C PRO A 155 0.23 14.90 14.70
N ARG A 156 -0.47 16.04 14.75
CA ARG A 156 -1.93 16.10 14.97
C ARG A 156 -2.71 15.55 13.78
N LEU A 157 -2.29 15.88 12.55
CA LEU A 157 -2.87 15.28 11.35
C LEU A 157 -2.58 13.79 11.28
N ARG A 158 -1.35 13.36 11.57
CA ARG A 158 -1.01 11.92 11.65
C ARG A 158 -1.97 11.21 12.60
N ARG A 159 -2.16 11.73 13.80
CA ARG A 159 -3.10 11.19 14.79
C ARG A 159 -4.54 11.14 14.25
N ALA A 160 -5.00 12.21 13.58
CA ALA A 160 -6.34 12.25 12.99
C ALA A 160 -6.53 11.13 11.94
N LEU A 161 -5.50 10.88 11.13
CA LEU A 161 -5.47 9.87 10.08
C LEU A 161 -5.24 8.42 10.58
N MET A 162 -5.04 8.21 11.89
CA MET A 162 -5.02 6.86 12.48
C MET A 162 -6.44 6.28 12.49
N LEU A 163 -6.72 5.46 11.47
CA LEU A 163 -8.00 4.81 11.22
C LEU A 163 -7.82 3.29 11.28
N PRO A 164 -8.76 2.54 11.89
CA PRO A 164 -8.63 1.10 12.02
C PRO A 164 -8.55 0.40 10.67
N VAL A 165 -7.72 -0.65 10.61
CA VAL A 165 -7.54 -1.48 9.41
C VAL A 165 -8.70 -2.46 9.24
N ILE A 166 -9.16 -3.09 10.33
CA ILE A 166 -10.36 -3.95 10.32
C ILE A 166 -11.52 -3.20 10.96
N LEU A 167 -12.51 -2.87 10.13
CA LEU A 167 -13.75 -2.21 10.54
C LEU A 167 -14.66 -3.22 11.27
N GLN A 168 -15.16 -2.88 12.45
CA GLN A 168 -15.93 -3.82 13.28
C GLN A 168 -17.44 -3.74 13.00
N SER A 169 -17.98 -2.55 12.75
CA SER A 169 -19.39 -2.35 12.44
C SER A 169 -19.63 -1.03 11.68
N SER A 170 -20.82 -0.88 11.09
CA SER A 170 -21.23 0.38 10.44
C SER A 170 -21.29 1.56 11.44
N GLU A 171 -21.70 1.32 12.69
CA GLU A 171 -21.74 2.35 13.74
C GLU A 171 -20.33 2.77 14.18
N GLN A 172 -19.36 1.85 14.19
CA GLN A 172 -17.97 2.20 14.44
C GLN A 172 -17.43 3.12 13.34
N ILE A 173 -17.71 2.79 12.08
CA ILE A 173 -17.32 3.60 10.91
C ILE A 173 -17.84 5.03 11.04
N ASP A 174 -19.13 5.20 11.35
CA ASP A 174 -19.73 6.53 11.43
C ASP A 174 -19.14 7.35 12.61
N ARG A 175 -18.90 6.72 13.77
CA ARG A 175 -18.20 7.37 14.90
C ARG A 175 -16.78 7.81 14.55
N ILE A 176 -16.01 6.96 13.87
CA ILE A 176 -14.64 7.27 13.42
C ILE A 176 -14.65 8.46 12.46
N ARG A 177 -15.59 8.49 11.52
CA ARG A 177 -15.71 9.58 10.54
C ARG A 177 -16.09 10.90 11.20
N GLN A 178 -17.02 10.90 12.15
CA GLN A 178 -17.37 12.10 12.93
C GLN A 178 -16.19 12.61 13.76
N ARG A 179 -15.41 11.70 14.36
CA ARG A 179 -14.18 12.05 15.08
C ARG A 179 -13.14 12.67 14.15
N LEU A 180 -12.87 12.04 13.00
CA LEU A 180 -11.95 12.58 12.00
C LEU A 180 -12.40 13.97 11.54
N ASP A 181 -13.70 14.15 11.27
CA ASP A 181 -14.22 15.45 10.84
C ASP A 181 -13.96 16.55 11.88
N ARG A 182 -14.20 16.28 13.17
CA ARG A 182 -13.87 17.21 14.27
C ARG A 182 -12.37 17.46 14.41
N ASP A 183 -11.55 16.40 14.39
CA ASP A 183 -10.09 16.50 14.46
C ASP A 183 -9.56 17.44 13.33
N LEU A 184 -10.19 17.41 12.15
CA LEU A 184 -9.85 18.28 11.02
C LEU A 184 -10.34 19.73 11.18
N ASP A 185 -11.50 19.96 11.80
CA ASP A 185 -11.96 21.33 12.12
C ASP A 185 -11.00 22.02 13.09
N GLU A 186 -10.63 21.33 14.17
CA GLU A 186 -9.65 21.84 15.14
C GLU A 186 -8.33 22.21 14.45
N LEU A 187 -7.84 21.38 13.52
CA LEU A 187 -6.63 21.65 12.75
C LEU A 187 -6.74 22.89 11.85
N LEU A 188 -7.91 23.15 11.25
CA LEU A 188 -8.14 24.33 10.43
C LEU A 188 -8.19 25.61 11.28
N GLU A 189 -8.75 25.53 12.49
CA GLU A 189 -8.82 26.66 13.43
C GLU A 189 -7.44 27.05 13.98
N LEU A 190 -6.56 26.07 14.18
CA LEU A 190 -5.23 26.27 14.77
C LEU A 190 -4.24 27.08 13.93
N LYS A 191 -4.54 27.36 12.64
CA LYS A 191 -3.63 28.04 11.68
C LYS A 191 -2.17 27.58 11.82
N PRO A 192 -1.90 26.30 11.57
CA PRO A 192 -0.66 25.69 12.00
C PRO A 192 0.60 26.26 11.33
N SER A 193 1.72 26.08 12.02
CA SER A 193 3.04 26.37 11.46
C SER A 193 3.33 25.54 10.21
N ARG A 194 4.21 26.07 9.35
CA ARG A 194 4.63 25.41 8.12
C ARG A 194 5.30 24.06 8.40
N VAL A 195 4.95 23.06 7.59
CA VAL A 195 5.51 21.71 7.59
C VAL A 195 6.28 21.52 6.29
N PRO A 196 7.63 21.63 6.29
CA PRO A 196 8.43 21.57 5.08
C PRO A 196 8.54 20.16 4.48
N ASN A 197 8.54 19.11 5.30
CA ASN A 197 8.72 17.71 4.85
C ASN A 197 7.54 16.84 5.28
N PRO A 198 6.31 17.12 4.79
CA PRO A 198 5.10 16.47 5.28
C PRO A 198 5.06 14.96 5.02
N GLU A 199 5.75 14.47 3.99
CA GLU A 199 5.88 13.05 3.66
C GLU A 199 6.56 12.24 4.77
N PHE A 200 7.39 12.89 5.60
CA PHE A 200 8.00 12.29 6.79
C PHE A 200 7.35 12.76 8.09
N GLU A 201 7.05 14.06 8.20
CA GLU A 201 6.53 14.65 9.44
C GLU A 201 5.09 14.23 9.74
N VAL A 202 4.24 14.08 8.70
CA VAL A 202 2.93 13.44 8.83
C VAL A 202 3.12 11.92 8.65
N GLY A 203 3.82 11.53 7.59
CA GLY A 203 4.17 10.13 7.33
C GLY A 203 2.97 9.19 7.18
N ALA A 204 1.80 9.73 6.84
CA ALA A 204 0.54 9.00 6.72
C ALA A 204 -0.32 9.59 5.62
N THR A 205 -1.26 8.78 5.12
CA THR A 205 -2.25 9.15 4.12
C THR A 205 -3.64 8.73 4.59
N PRO A 206 -4.73 9.28 4.04
CA PRO A 206 -6.08 8.84 4.37
C PRO A 206 -6.48 7.50 3.72
N PHE A 207 -5.52 6.60 3.48
CA PHE A 207 -5.69 5.34 2.74
C PHE A 207 -6.90 4.52 3.21
N ASN A 208 -7.03 4.32 4.53
CA ASN A 208 -8.08 3.46 5.09
C ASN A 208 -9.51 3.99 4.89
N LEU A 209 -9.71 5.29 4.60
CA LEU A 209 -11.05 5.83 4.32
C LEU A 209 -11.73 5.15 3.12
N ALA A 210 -10.95 4.67 2.16
CA ALA A 210 -11.50 4.02 0.96
C ALA A 210 -12.34 2.78 1.29
N TYR A 211 -12.11 2.15 2.44
CA TYR A 211 -12.79 0.91 2.84
C TYR A 211 -14.04 1.14 3.69
N HIS A 212 -14.41 2.39 4.00
CA HIS A 212 -15.55 2.69 4.88
C HIS A 212 -16.93 2.53 4.22
N GLY A 213 -17.02 2.30 2.91
CA GLY A 213 -18.31 2.18 2.22
C GLY A 213 -19.19 3.44 2.31
N ARG A 214 -18.58 4.63 2.38
CA ARG A 214 -19.27 5.93 2.45
C ARG A 214 -18.71 6.88 1.38
N ASN A 215 -19.43 7.97 1.06
CA ASN A 215 -18.90 9.02 0.20
C ASN A 215 -17.72 9.70 0.92
N ASN A 216 -16.52 9.60 0.33
CA ASN A 216 -15.29 10.13 0.93
C ASN A 216 -14.94 11.54 0.47
N ALA A 217 -15.59 12.05 -0.59
CA ALA A 217 -15.22 13.33 -1.19
C ALA A 217 -15.27 14.53 -0.22
N PRO A 218 -16.26 14.66 0.69
CA PRO A 218 -16.25 15.76 1.67
C PRO A 218 -15.05 15.72 2.62
N LEU A 219 -14.74 14.55 3.19
CA LEU A 219 -13.63 14.38 4.12
C LEU A 219 -12.28 14.54 3.43
N LEU A 220 -12.10 13.97 2.23
CA LEU A 220 -10.84 14.06 1.49
C LEU A 220 -10.53 15.49 1.05
N ARG A 221 -11.55 16.28 0.63
CA ARG A 221 -11.38 17.72 0.39
C ARG A 221 -11.02 18.49 1.67
N LYS A 222 -11.58 18.11 2.83
CA LYS A 222 -11.26 18.72 4.12
C LYS A 222 -9.82 18.41 4.55
N ILE A 223 -9.38 17.17 4.40
CA ILE A 223 -7.98 16.77 4.62
C ILE A 223 -7.05 17.56 3.70
N ALA A 224 -7.38 17.69 2.41
CA ALA A 224 -6.58 18.49 1.48
C ALA A 224 -6.48 19.96 1.91
N ARG A 225 -7.56 20.57 2.41
CA ARG A 225 -7.52 21.93 3.00
C ARG A 225 -6.60 22.02 4.22
N VAL A 226 -6.62 21.04 5.11
CA VAL A 226 -5.69 20.96 6.26
C VAL A 226 -4.24 20.85 5.77
N CYS A 227 -3.97 19.97 4.81
CA CYS A 227 -2.65 19.86 4.20
C CYS A 227 -2.21 21.19 3.58
N ARG A 228 -3.07 21.87 2.83
CA ARG A 228 -2.79 23.17 2.20
C ARG A 228 -2.51 24.28 3.22
N SER A 229 -3.12 24.25 4.41
CA SER A 229 -2.88 25.27 5.43
C SER A 229 -1.49 25.18 6.07
N MET A 230 -0.87 23.99 6.07
CA MET A 230 0.45 23.76 6.67
C MET A 230 1.57 23.52 5.64
N TYR A 231 1.25 23.08 4.42
CA TYR A 231 2.23 22.70 3.40
C TYR A 231 2.32 23.76 2.28
N PRO A 232 3.47 24.44 2.11
CA PRO A 232 3.61 25.55 1.16
C PRO A 232 3.86 25.07 -0.29
N ALA A 233 2.99 24.20 -0.82
CA ALA A 233 3.07 23.77 -2.22
C ALA A 233 2.48 24.80 -3.19
N ARG A 234 3.10 24.94 -4.36
CA ARG A 234 2.69 25.87 -5.43
C ARG A 234 1.49 25.31 -6.22
N THR A 235 0.47 26.14 -6.48
CA THR A 235 -0.75 25.74 -7.22
C THR A 235 -0.78 26.20 -8.68
N ASP A 236 0.21 26.99 -9.07
CA ASP A 236 0.46 27.47 -10.43
C ASP A 236 1.71 26.82 -11.04
N CYS A 237 1.78 26.84 -12.37
CA CYS A 237 2.94 26.41 -13.14
C CYS A 237 3.06 27.26 -14.41
N ALA A 238 4.23 27.24 -15.04
CA ALA A 238 4.39 27.84 -16.35
C ALA A 238 3.49 27.10 -17.36
N ARG A 239 2.60 27.84 -18.05
CA ARG A 239 1.79 27.29 -19.14
C ARG A 239 2.50 27.53 -20.47
N GLN A 240 2.93 26.47 -21.13
CA GLN A 240 3.25 26.54 -22.55
C GLN A 240 1.98 26.28 -23.35
N GLY A 241 1.67 27.13 -24.32
CA GLY A 241 0.53 26.90 -25.21
C GLY A 241 0.65 25.56 -25.94
N PHE A 242 -0.48 24.88 -26.11
CA PHE A 242 -0.55 23.65 -26.88
C PHE A 242 -0.51 23.97 -28.38
N SER A 243 0.70 23.99 -28.95
CA SER A 243 0.91 24.19 -30.39
C SER A 243 0.42 22.98 -31.20
N PRO A 244 -0.39 23.19 -32.27
CA PRO A 244 -0.78 22.09 -33.17
C PRO A 244 0.42 21.37 -33.77
N GLY A 245 0.36 20.05 -33.87
CA GLY A 245 1.38 19.22 -34.53
C GLY A 245 2.62 18.88 -33.70
N ARG A 246 2.79 19.42 -32.48
CA ARG A 246 3.83 18.94 -31.56
C ARG A 246 3.33 17.72 -30.77
N ARG A 247 4.25 16.80 -30.44
CA ARG A 247 3.97 15.74 -29.45
C ARG A 247 3.76 16.36 -28.08
N LEU A 248 2.72 15.95 -27.35
CA LEU A 248 2.50 16.35 -25.96
C LEU A 248 3.41 15.53 -25.04
N ARG A 249 4.11 16.20 -24.13
CA ARG A 249 4.94 15.56 -23.11
C ARG A 249 4.07 15.14 -21.93
N ILE A 250 3.97 13.85 -21.68
CA ILE A 250 3.23 13.28 -20.57
C ILE A 250 4.16 12.53 -19.61
N GLY A 251 4.03 12.80 -18.31
CA GLY A 251 4.76 12.10 -17.26
C GLY A 251 3.85 11.21 -16.43
N PHE A 252 4.10 9.90 -16.43
CA PHE A 252 3.49 8.97 -15.49
C PHE A 252 4.32 8.91 -14.21
N VAL A 253 3.69 9.07 -13.05
CA VAL A 253 4.36 9.18 -11.74
C VAL A 253 3.81 8.15 -10.76
N SER A 254 4.69 7.34 -10.15
CA SER A 254 4.32 6.36 -9.13
C SER A 254 5.50 5.84 -8.32
N THR A 255 5.26 5.42 -7.08
CA THR A 255 6.17 4.59 -6.28
C THR A 255 6.03 3.08 -6.56
N TYR A 256 5.12 2.69 -7.45
CA TYR A 256 4.68 1.31 -7.63
C TYR A 256 4.76 0.81 -9.09
N PHE A 257 5.64 1.38 -9.91
CA PHE A 257 5.95 0.89 -11.26
C PHE A 257 6.89 -0.33 -11.23
N HIS A 258 6.40 -1.36 -10.56
CA HIS A 258 7.03 -2.68 -10.38
C HIS A 258 5.90 -3.71 -10.22
N ALA A 259 6.18 -4.95 -9.85
CA ALA A 259 5.22 -6.06 -9.66
C ALA A 259 4.20 -5.79 -8.52
N HIS A 260 3.33 -4.82 -8.77
CA HIS A 260 2.31 -4.28 -7.88
C HIS A 260 1.05 -4.00 -8.68
N SER A 261 -0.08 -3.88 -7.97
CA SER A 261 -1.38 -3.53 -8.55
C SER A 261 -1.29 -2.36 -9.52
N VAL A 262 -0.76 -1.23 -9.06
CA VAL A 262 -0.62 0.02 -9.84
C VAL A 262 0.22 -0.17 -11.11
N GLY A 263 1.38 -0.83 -11.01
CA GLY A 263 2.21 -1.13 -12.17
C GLY A 263 1.44 -1.95 -13.21
N ARG A 264 0.76 -3.02 -12.78
CA ARG A 264 -0.01 -3.89 -13.68
C ARG A 264 -1.20 -3.14 -14.30
N THR A 265 -1.87 -2.28 -13.54
CA THR A 265 -3.04 -1.48 -13.99
C THR A 265 -2.69 -0.13 -14.61
N THR A 266 -1.42 0.15 -14.87
CA THR A 266 -0.99 1.38 -15.59
C THR A 266 -0.14 1.05 -16.81
N PHE A 267 0.52 -0.12 -16.82
CA PHE A 267 1.42 -0.55 -17.88
C PHE A 267 0.85 -0.42 -19.29
N GLY A 268 -0.38 -0.87 -19.53
CA GLY A 268 -1.00 -0.77 -20.86
C GLY A 268 -1.21 0.68 -21.32
N LEU A 269 -1.49 1.63 -20.41
CA LEU A 269 -1.58 3.05 -20.78
C LEU A 269 -0.24 3.62 -21.19
N ILE A 270 0.81 3.27 -20.46
CA ILE A 270 2.17 3.68 -20.78
C ILE A 270 2.53 3.11 -22.14
N ARG A 271 2.38 1.79 -22.33
CA ARG A 271 2.77 1.08 -23.56
C ARG A 271 2.04 1.58 -24.81
N ASP A 272 0.72 1.76 -24.72
CA ASP A 272 -0.14 1.89 -25.91
C ASP A 272 -0.51 3.33 -26.28
N LEU A 273 -0.05 4.34 -25.53
CA LEU A 273 -0.30 5.74 -25.87
C LEU A 273 0.35 6.10 -27.24
N PRO A 274 -0.36 6.74 -28.19
CA PRO A 274 0.16 7.02 -29.53
C PRO A 274 1.45 7.84 -29.54
N ARG A 275 2.57 7.23 -29.92
CA ARG A 275 3.90 7.87 -29.88
C ARG A 275 4.11 8.94 -30.94
N ASP A 276 3.32 8.93 -32.00
CA ASP A 276 3.26 10.02 -32.99
C ASP A 276 2.66 11.31 -32.40
N ARG A 277 1.89 11.22 -31.32
CA ARG A 277 1.20 12.35 -30.67
C ARG A 277 1.68 12.67 -29.25
N PHE A 278 2.33 11.72 -28.59
CA PHE A 278 2.79 11.87 -27.21
C PHE A 278 4.25 11.47 -27.05
N GLU A 279 5.00 12.24 -26.27
CA GLU A 279 6.28 11.84 -25.68
C GLU A 279 6.04 11.36 -24.26
N VAL A 280 6.22 10.07 -24.02
CA VAL A 280 5.87 9.40 -22.76
C VAL A 280 7.09 9.23 -21.88
N GLN A 281 7.07 9.95 -20.76
CA GLN A 281 8.06 9.87 -19.72
C GLN A 281 7.50 9.13 -18.50
N VAL A 282 8.32 8.29 -17.88
CA VAL A 282 7.96 7.55 -16.67
C VAL A 282 8.89 7.96 -15.53
N PHE A 283 8.32 8.47 -14.45
CA PHE A 283 9.01 8.84 -13.22
C PHE A 283 8.73 7.77 -12.16
N ALA A 284 9.65 6.81 -12.04
CA ALA A 284 9.54 5.70 -11.11
C ALA A 284 10.29 6.03 -9.82
N ILE A 285 9.56 6.12 -8.70
CA ILE A 285 10.11 6.54 -7.40
C ILE A 285 10.47 5.30 -6.59
N ALA A 286 11.73 5.20 -6.17
CA ALA A 286 12.35 4.01 -5.59
C ALA A 286 11.99 2.72 -6.34
N PRO A 287 12.38 2.63 -7.63
CA PRO A 287 12.01 1.49 -8.46
C PRO A 287 12.60 0.19 -7.90
N GLN A 288 11.83 -0.88 -8.02
CA GLN A 288 12.29 -2.24 -7.74
C GLN A 288 12.67 -2.93 -9.05
N ALA A 289 13.58 -3.89 -8.98
CA ALA A 289 13.99 -4.68 -10.12
C ALA A 289 13.08 -5.92 -10.27
N ASP A 290 12.19 -5.89 -11.26
CA ASP A 290 11.40 -7.04 -11.70
C ASP A 290 11.00 -6.91 -13.17
N ASP A 291 10.39 -7.98 -13.71
CA ASP A 291 9.99 -8.07 -15.11
C ASP A 291 9.01 -6.97 -15.54
N LEU A 292 8.12 -6.54 -14.64
CA LEU A 292 7.14 -5.51 -14.94
C LEU A 292 7.78 -4.12 -14.94
N ALA A 293 8.65 -3.82 -13.97
CA ALA A 293 9.43 -2.59 -13.94
C ALA A 293 10.27 -2.46 -15.22
N GLU A 294 10.91 -3.56 -15.66
CA GLU A 294 11.69 -3.60 -16.89
C GLU A 294 10.82 -3.43 -18.15
N ALA A 295 9.63 -4.03 -18.19
CA ALA A 295 8.69 -3.83 -19.28
C ALA A 295 8.18 -2.38 -19.37
N ILE A 296 7.87 -1.75 -18.23
CA ILE A 296 7.52 -0.33 -18.15
C ILE A 296 8.68 0.53 -18.64
N ARG A 297 9.91 0.25 -18.17
CA ARG A 297 11.12 0.96 -18.58
C ARG A 297 11.33 0.93 -20.09
N LYS A 298 11.19 -0.25 -20.71
CA LYS A 298 11.33 -0.44 -22.17
C LYS A 298 10.22 0.22 -22.97
N SER A 299 9.07 0.48 -22.37
CA SER A 299 7.91 1.06 -23.05
C SER A 299 7.95 2.59 -23.05
N ALA A 300 8.68 3.24 -22.14
CA ALA A 300 8.77 4.70 -22.07
C ALA A 300 9.72 5.29 -23.12
N ASP A 301 9.40 6.48 -23.66
CA ASP A 301 10.39 7.26 -24.44
C ASP A 301 11.54 7.72 -23.53
N ARG A 302 11.22 8.06 -22.26
CA ARG A 302 12.20 8.38 -21.22
C ARG A 302 11.80 7.75 -19.89
N TYR A 303 12.71 7.01 -19.26
CA TYR A 303 12.52 6.46 -17.92
C TYR A 303 13.45 7.17 -16.93
N VAL A 304 12.89 7.68 -15.84
CA VAL A 304 13.59 8.48 -14.83
C VAL A 304 13.43 7.81 -13.46
N PRO A 305 14.44 7.06 -12.99
CA PRO A 305 14.45 6.52 -11.64
C PRO A 305 14.71 7.64 -10.63
N LEU A 306 13.92 7.71 -9.54
CA LEU A 306 13.98 8.76 -8.53
C LEU A 306 14.11 8.17 -7.12
N PRO A 307 14.74 8.89 -6.17
CA PRO A 307 14.81 8.47 -4.77
C PRO A 307 13.49 8.77 -4.01
N LEU A 308 13.36 8.23 -2.78
CA LEU A 308 12.33 8.64 -1.81
C LEU A 308 12.68 10.00 -1.18
N ASP A 309 12.72 11.05 -2.00
CA ASP A 309 12.99 12.43 -1.60
C ASP A 309 12.02 13.34 -2.35
N LEU A 310 11.07 13.94 -1.62
CA LEU A 310 9.99 14.73 -2.21
C LEU A 310 10.51 15.94 -2.99
N GLY A 311 11.55 16.62 -2.47
CA GLY A 311 12.14 17.79 -3.10
C GLY A 311 12.79 17.45 -4.43
N ARG A 312 13.64 16.42 -4.45
CA ARG A 312 14.32 15.94 -5.67
C ARG A 312 13.31 15.43 -6.71
N VAL A 313 12.29 14.71 -6.28
CA VAL A 313 11.22 14.21 -7.16
C VAL A 313 10.49 15.39 -7.81
N ARG A 314 10.03 16.36 -7.01
CA ARG A 314 9.37 17.57 -7.50
C ARG A 314 10.25 18.30 -8.51
N ASP A 315 11.48 18.64 -8.13
CA ASP A 315 12.37 19.46 -8.95
C ASP A 315 12.70 18.78 -10.29
N THR A 316 12.82 17.45 -10.29
CA THR A 316 13.06 16.67 -11.51
C THR A 316 11.85 16.66 -12.45
N ILE A 317 10.64 16.49 -11.90
CA ILE A 317 9.40 16.49 -12.70
C ILE A 317 9.11 17.89 -13.26
N GLU A 318 9.29 18.94 -12.45
CA GLU A 318 9.13 20.33 -12.93
C GLU A 318 10.13 20.65 -14.06
N SER A 319 11.38 20.22 -13.91
CA SER A 319 12.44 20.41 -14.93
C SER A 319 12.16 19.67 -16.24
N ALA A 320 11.32 18.63 -16.22
CA ALA A 320 10.92 17.93 -17.43
C ALA A 320 9.93 18.73 -18.30
N ALA A 321 9.37 19.83 -17.77
CA ALA A 321 8.47 20.74 -18.47
C ALA A 321 7.32 20.00 -19.17
N LEU A 322 6.67 19.10 -18.42
CA LEU A 322 5.58 18.26 -18.92
C LEU A 322 4.35 19.10 -19.24
N ASP A 323 3.61 18.65 -20.25
CA ASP A 323 2.31 19.21 -20.61
C ASP A 323 1.18 18.58 -19.78
N ILE A 324 1.35 17.29 -19.45
CA ILE A 324 0.43 16.49 -18.64
C ILE A 324 1.21 15.69 -17.58
N VAL A 325 0.76 15.72 -16.33
CA VAL A 325 1.19 14.78 -15.29
C VAL A 325 0.06 13.81 -14.97
N PHE A 326 0.37 12.51 -15.02
CA PHE A 326 -0.54 11.42 -14.74
C PHE A 326 -0.06 10.68 -13.49
N PHE A 327 -0.73 10.91 -12.37
CA PHE A 327 -0.46 10.20 -11.12
C PHE A 327 -1.17 8.86 -11.08
N ALA A 328 -0.45 7.79 -10.74
CA ALA A 328 -1.02 6.46 -10.71
C ALA A 328 -1.43 5.97 -9.32
N ASP A 329 -1.12 6.69 -8.23
CA ASP A 329 -1.20 6.14 -6.86
C ASP A 329 -1.39 7.17 -5.72
N ILE A 330 -2.01 8.33 -5.99
CA ILE A 330 -2.25 9.34 -4.96
C ILE A 330 -3.00 8.74 -3.76
N GLY A 331 -2.44 8.94 -2.57
CA GLY A 331 -3.02 8.46 -1.31
C GLY A 331 -2.54 7.06 -0.89
N MET A 332 -1.81 6.34 -1.73
CA MET A 332 -1.20 5.05 -1.35
C MET A 332 0.16 5.22 -0.66
N HIS A 333 0.91 6.29 -1.00
CA HIS A 333 2.19 6.61 -0.41
C HIS A 333 2.26 8.09 0.00
N PRO A 334 2.82 8.44 1.18
CA PRO A 334 2.92 9.83 1.61
C PRO A 334 3.60 10.75 0.59
N LEU A 335 4.71 10.28 -0.01
CA LEU A 335 5.44 11.06 -1.02
C LEU A 335 4.55 11.45 -2.22
N THR A 336 3.85 10.51 -2.86
CA THR A 336 3.00 10.84 -4.03
C THR A 336 1.76 11.65 -3.62
N TYR A 337 1.23 11.42 -2.42
CA TYR A 337 0.15 12.23 -1.85
C TYR A 337 0.55 13.70 -1.69
N PHE A 338 1.71 13.99 -1.07
CA PHE A 338 2.17 15.37 -0.88
C PHE A 338 2.74 16.00 -2.15
N LEU A 339 3.36 15.22 -3.04
CA LEU A 339 3.78 15.67 -4.37
C LEU A 339 2.60 16.22 -5.18
N ALA A 340 1.44 15.56 -5.10
CA ALA A 340 0.24 15.94 -5.83
C ALA A 340 -0.30 17.33 -5.47
N PHE A 341 0.04 17.91 -4.31
CA PHE A 341 -0.32 19.28 -3.94
C PHE A 341 0.43 20.35 -4.74
N TRP A 342 1.50 19.97 -5.46
CA TRP A 342 2.18 20.83 -6.39
C TRP A 342 1.50 20.80 -7.75
N ARG A 343 1.39 21.96 -8.38
CA ARG A 343 1.11 22.09 -9.80
C ARG A 343 2.42 21.95 -10.57
N LEU A 344 2.70 20.72 -11.02
CA LEU A 344 3.89 20.30 -11.76
C LEU A 344 3.73 20.47 -13.28
N ALA A 345 2.49 20.42 -13.79
CA ALA A 345 2.15 20.63 -15.20
C ALA A 345 0.79 21.33 -15.35
N PRO A 346 0.50 21.94 -16.52
CA PRO A 346 -0.77 22.63 -16.78
C PRO A 346 -2.01 21.74 -16.63
N ILE A 347 -1.86 20.45 -16.92
CA ILE A 347 -2.89 19.43 -16.75
C ILE A 347 -2.36 18.36 -15.80
N GLN A 348 -3.07 18.11 -14.71
CA GLN A 348 -2.78 17.01 -13.80
C GLN A 348 -3.98 16.10 -13.65
N MET A 349 -3.72 14.80 -13.63
CA MET A 349 -4.77 13.81 -13.48
C MET A 349 -4.34 12.63 -12.65
N VAL A 350 -5.33 11.92 -12.15
CA VAL A 350 -5.18 10.72 -11.33
C VAL A 350 -6.09 9.63 -11.84
N THR A 351 -5.78 8.39 -11.50
CA THR A 351 -6.63 7.23 -11.79
C THR A 351 -6.62 6.21 -10.65
N TRP A 352 -7.37 5.12 -10.84
CA TRP A 352 -7.76 4.03 -9.93
C TRP A 352 -6.68 3.31 -9.12
N GLY A 353 -5.40 3.71 -9.12
CA GLY A 353 -4.42 3.05 -8.23
C GLY A 353 -4.87 3.12 -6.76
N HIS A 354 -5.40 4.27 -6.36
CA HIS A 354 -6.32 4.38 -5.25
C HIS A 354 -7.69 4.81 -5.78
N SER A 355 -8.69 3.93 -5.70
CA SER A 355 -9.96 4.07 -6.42
C SER A 355 -10.97 5.02 -5.75
N VAL A 356 -10.49 6.13 -5.21
CA VAL A 356 -11.28 7.21 -4.62
C VAL A 356 -10.71 8.56 -5.08
N THR A 357 -11.50 9.63 -5.00
CA THR A 357 -11.00 11.00 -5.30
C THR A 357 -9.74 11.34 -4.49
N SER A 358 -8.83 12.13 -5.05
CA SER A 358 -7.70 12.69 -4.30
C SER A 358 -8.14 13.72 -3.27
N GLY A 359 -9.20 14.47 -3.57
CA GLY A 359 -9.62 15.66 -2.80
C GLY A 359 -8.73 16.88 -3.01
N ILE A 360 -7.67 16.78 -3.83
CA ILE A 360 -6.59 17.78 -3.95
C ILE A 360 -6.94 18.78 -5.05
N ASP A 361 -6.78 20.07 -4.76
CA ASP A 361 -7.14 21.21 -5.61
C ASP A 361 -6.25 21.43 -6.84
N THR A 362 -5.11 20.74 -6.93
CA THR A 362 -4.18 20.77 -8.07
C THR A 362 -4.38 19.62 -9.04
N ILE A 363 -5.28 18.67 -8.76
CA ILE A 363 -5.61 17.56 -9.68
C ILE A 363 -6.89 17.91 -10.44
N ASP A 364 -6.79 18.03 -11.76
CA ASP A 364 -7.89 18.54 -12.59
C ASP A 364 -8.89 17.43 -12.97
N TYR A 365 -8.39 16.22 -13.25
CA TYR A 365 -9.18 15.12 -13.79
C TYR A 365 -8.99 13.81 -13.03
N TYR A 366 -10.09 13.08 -12.85
CA TYR A 366 -10.07 11.68 -12.45
C TYR A 366 -10.41 10.83 -13.67
N VAL A 367 -9.47 9.98 -14.10
CA VAL A 367 -9.65 9.11 -15.27
C VAL A 367 -10.27 7.79 -14.82
N SER A 368 -11.45 7.47 -15.35
CA SER A 368 -12.26 6.27 -15.09
C SER A 368 -12.82 5.70 -16.40
N ALA A 369 -13.82 4.82 -16.33
CA ALA A 369 -14.46 4.15 -17.48
C ALA A 369 -15.98 4.21 -17.44
N ASP A 370 -16.62 4.21 -18.61
CA ASP A 370 -18.08 4.18 -18.72
C ASP A 370 -18.71 2.94 -18.07
N ALA A 371 -18.08 1.77 -18.21
CA ALA A 371 -18.59 0.50 -17.69
C ALA A 371 -18.67 0.44 -16.15
N ILE A 372 -17.85 1.24 -15.46
CA ILE A 372 -17.69 1.16 -14.00
C ILE A 372 -18.21 2.41 -13.27
N GLU A 373 -18.66 3.43 -14.00
CA GLU A 373 -19.26 4.63 -13.43
C GLU A 373 -20.78 4.66 -13.63
N ALA A 374 -21.51 4.79 -12.54
CA ALA A 374 -22.96 4.95 -12.59
C ALA A 374 -23.35 6.39 -12.98
N ALA A 375 -24.63 6.61 -13.29
CA ALA A 375 -25.14 7.96 -13.42
C ALA A 375 -25.04 8.70 -12.07
N GLY A 376 -24.54 9.94 -12.07
CA GLY A 376 -24.36 10.74 -10.87
C GLY A 376 -23.11 10.39 -10.05
N SER A 377 -22.20 9.57 -10.59
CA SER A 377 -20.90 9.26 -9.98
C SER A 377 -20.04 10.50 -9.71
N GLU A 378 -20.26 11.59 -10.44
CA GLU A 378 -19.51 12.85 -10.34
C GLU A 378 -19.51 13.41 -8.90
N GLN A 379 -20.54 13.11 -8.11
CA GLN A 379 -20.63 13.53 -6.70
C GLN A 379 -19.52 12.96 -5.80
N TYR A 380 -18.89 11.85 -6.21
CA TYR A 380 -17.81 11.18 -5.47
C TYR A 380 -16.43 11.73 -5.80
N TYR A 381 -16.33 12.68 -6.73
CA TYR A 381 -15.07 13.23 -7.22
C TYR A 381 -14.93 14.72 -6.94
N SER A 382 -13.73 15.15 -6.55
CA SER A 382 -13.35 16.57 -6.51
C SER A 382 -12.83 17.05 -7.86
N GLU A 383 -12.19 16.15 -8.58
CA GLU A 383 -11.73 16.31 -9.95
C GLU A 383 -12.90 16.23 -10.94
N LYS A 384 -12.69 16.69 -12.16
CA LYS A 384 -13.61 16.41 -13.26
C LYS A 384 -13.47 14.95 -13.69
N LEU A 385 -14.57 14.19 -13.58
CA LEU A 385 -14.60 12.79 -14.00
C LEU A 385 -14.48 12.69 -15.53
N VAL A 386 -13.48 11.94 -15.98
CA VAL A 386 -13.25 11.57 -17.38
C VAL A 386 -13.62 10.10 -17.51
N ARG A 387 -14.56 9.78 -18.39
CA ARG A 387 -15.04 8.41 -18.61
C ARG A 387 -14.59 7.93 -19.98
N LEU A 388 -13.67 6.98 -19.99
CA LEU A 388 -13.19 6.36 -21.21
C LEU A 388 -14.17 5.26 -21.68
N PRO A 389 -14.35 5.07 -23.00
CA PRO A 389 -15.36 4.16 -23.53
C PRO A 389 -15.06 2.70 -23.18
N GLY A 390 -16.12 1.96 -22.83
CA GLY A 390 -16.06 0.51 -22.51
C GLY A 390 -15.55 0.21 -21.10
N TYR A 391 -15.07 -1.03 -20.89
CA TYR A 391 -14.32 -1.35 -19.68
C TYR A 391 -12.88 -0.89 -19.82
N PHE A 392 -12.51 0.05 -18.97
CA PHE A 392 -11.22 0.69 -19.02
C PHE A 392 -10.48 0.45 -17.71
N MET A 393 -9.77 -0.68 -17.66
CA MET A 393 -8.53 -0.83 -16.91
C MET A 393 -7.51 -1.37 -17.91
N PRO A 394 -6.28 -0.83 -17.98
CA PRO A 394 -5.34 -1.16 -19.05
C PRO A 394 -4.81 -2.59 -18.87
N ARG A 395 -5.59 -3.50 -19.45
CA ARG A 395 -5.23 -4.74 -20.14
C ARG A 395 -3.90 -5.33 -19.70
N TYR A 396 -4.00 -5.80 -18.47
CA TYR A 396 -3.19 -6.84 -17.85
C TYR A 396 -2.68 -7.82 -18.91
N ARG A 397 -1.38 -8.14 -18.82
CA ARG A 397 -0.90 -9.38 -19.43
C ARG A 397 -1.74 -10.53 -18.86
N ARG A 398 -2.33 -11.34 -19.74
CA ARG A 398 -3.13 -12.49 -19.29
C ARG A 398 -2.29 -13.36 -18.36
N PRO A 399 -2.70 -13.57 -17.11
CA PRO A 399 -1.99 -14.46 -16.22
C PRO A 399 -2.21 -15.91 -16.68
N ALA A 400 -1.20 -16.74 -16.46
CA ALA A 400 -1.24 -18.16 -16.79
C ALA A 400 -0.78 -18.97 -15.58
N LEU A 401 -1.27 -20.21 -15.48
CA LEU A 401 -0.71 -21.17 -14.53
C LEU A 401 0.61 -21.70 -15.06
N ASP A 402 1.62 -21.72 -14.20
CA ASP A 402 2.88 -22.38 -14.48
C ASP A 402 2.75 -23.87 -14.15
N GLY A 403 2.33 -24.65 -15.14
CA GLY A 403 2.17 -26.10 -15.03
C GLY A 403 0.74 -26.56 -14.69
N PRO A 404 0.56 -27.84 -14.33
CA PRO A 404 -0.76 -28.40 -14.04
C PRO A 404 -1.41 -27.75 -12.80
N ARG A 405 -2.74 -27.82 -12.72
CA ARG A 405 -3.48 -27.39 -11.53
C ARG A 405 -3.08 -28.28 -10.34
N ALA A 406 -2.71 -27.65 -9.23
CA ALA A 406 -2.49 -28.35 -7.97
C ALA A 406 -3.81 -28.92 -7.44
N SER A 407 -3.76 -30.08 -6.80
CA SER A 407 -4.91 -30.60 -6.07
C SER A 407 -5.17 -29.78 -4.81
N ARG A 408 -6.40 -29.83 -4.28
CA ARG A 408 -6.76 -29.15 -3.04
C ARG A 408 -5.90 -29.65 -1.87
N GLY A 409 -5.69 -30.95 -1.75
CA GLY A 409 -4.79 -31.53 -0.75
C GLY A 409 -3.35 -30.97 -0.81
N GLN A 410 -2.78 -30.77 -2.00
CA GLN A 410 -1.45 -30.14 -2.17
C GLN A 410 -1.40 -28.68 -1.68
N LEU A 411 -2.54 -28.00 -1.68
CA LEU A 411 -2.69 -26.61 -1.23
C LEU A 411 -3.12 -26.51 0.24
N GLY A 412 -3.35 -27.63 0.93
CA GLY A 412 -3.88 -27.67 2.29
C GLY A 412 -5.37 -27.32 2.38
N LEU A 413 -6.11 -27.49 1.27
CA LEU A 413 -7.55 -27.27 1.16
C LEU A 413 -8.29 -28.62 1.22
N PRO A 414 -9.52 -28.65 1.76
CA PRO A 414 -10.28 -29.90 1.88
C PRO A 414 -10.82 -30.37 0.53
N ASP A 415 -10.73 -31.68 0.30
CA ASP A 415 -11.45 -32.36 -0.78
C ASP A 415 -12.93 -32.54 -0.40
N GLY A 416 -13.82 -32.54 -1.39
CA GLY A 416 -15.26 -32.80 -1.19
C GLY A 416 -16.11 -31.67 -0.60
N LYS A 417 -15.52 -30.52 -0.24
CA LYS A 417 -16.23 -29.30 0.21
C LYS A 417 -16.51 -28.34 -0.94
N HIS A 418 -17.50 -27.47 -0.81
CA HIS A 418 -17.68 -26.33 -1.73
C HIS A 418 -16.78 -25.17 -1.27
N LEU A 419 -15.83 -24.76 -2.10
CA LEU A 419 -14.84 -23.73 -1.73
C LEU A 419 -15.24 -22.36 -2.27
N TYR A 420 -15.69 -21.50 -1.37
CA TYR A 420 -15.92 -20.08 -1.60
C TYR A 420 -14.63 -19.33 -1.27
N TYR A 421 -13.94 -18.79 -2.27
CA TYR A 421 -12.68 -18.08 -2.04
C TYR A 421 -12.86 -16.57 -2.11
N CYS A 422 -12.45 -15.82 -1.08
CA CYS A 422 -12.38 -14.36 -1.14
C CYS A 422 -10.91 -13.90 -1.07
N PRO A 423 -10.21 -13.78 -2.22
CA PRO A 423 -8.78 -13.48 -2.33
C PRO A 423 -8.44 -11.98 -2.11
N GLN A 424 -9.11 -11.31 -1.17
CA GLN A 424 -8.88 -9.91 -0.88
C GLN A 424 -7.95 -9.70 0.32
N ASN A 425 -7.25 -8.56 0.35
CA ASN A 425 -6.64 -8.09 1.59
C ASN A 425 -7.73 -7.90 2.66
N LEU A 426 -7.43 -8.27 3.90
CA LEU A 426 -8.45 -8.33 4.97
C LEU A 426 -9.14 -7.00 5.27
N PHE A 427 -8.46 -5.86 5.08
CA PHE A 427 -9.03 -4.52 5.25
C PHE A 427 -10.15 -4.19 4.24
N LYS A 428 -10.32 -4.97 3.18
CA LYS A 428 -11.45 -4.82 2.24
C LYS A 428 -12.74 -5.49 2.73
N LEU A 429 -12.66 -6.36 3.74
CA LEU A 429 -13.82 -7.09 4.25
C LEU A 429 -14.64 -6.17 5.15
N HIS A 430 -15.57 -5.43 4.55
CA HIS A 430 -16.49 -4.55 5.26
C HIS A 430 -17.47 -5.36 6.14
N PRO A 431 -17.89 -4.87 7.33
CA PRO A 431 -18.82 -5.58 8.20
C PRO A 431 -20.18 -5.91 7.55
N ASP A 432 -20.66 -5.08 6.62
CA ASP A 432 -21.89 -5.38 5.87
C ASP A 432 -21.82 -6.69 5.06
N PHE A 433 -20.60 -7.16 4.73
CA PHE A 433 -20.40 -8.40 3.99
C PHE A 433 -20.59 -9.66 4.86
N ASP A 434 -20.47 -9.52 6.18
CA ASP A 434 -20.57 -10.64 7.13
C ASP A 434 -21.95 -11.32 7.05
N ALA A 435 -23.02 -10.56 6.79
CA ALA A 435 -24.37 -11.09 6.62
C ALA A 435 -24.49 -12.03 5.41
N ALA A 436 -23.85 -11.70 4.28
CA ALA A 436 -23.82 -12.55 3.10
C ALA A 436 -23.00 -13.82 3.34
N ILE A 437 -21.83 -13.70 4.00
CA ILE A 437 -21.03 -14.86 4.41
C ILE A 437 -21.84 -15.79 5.29
N ARG A 438 -22.52 -15.25 6.32
CA ARG A 438 -23.37 -16.01 7.22
C ARG A 438 -24.44 -16.78 6.44
N ALA A 439 -25.21 -16.07 5.60
CA ALA A 439 -26.31 -16.68 4.84
C ALA A 439 -25.83 -17.80 3.90
N ILE A 440 -24.67 -17.64 3.26
CA ILE A 440 -24.06 -18.69 2.43
C ILE A 440 -23.73 -19.92 3.29
N LEU A 441 -23.01 -19.74 4.39
CA LEU A 441 -22.53 -20.85 5.22
C LEU A 441 -23.64 -21.54 6.02
N GLU A 442 -24.69 -20.83 6.43
CA GLU A 442 -25.88 -21.43 7.07
C GLU A 442 -26.62 -22.36 6.12
N ARG A 443 -26.76 -21.91 4.86
CA ARG A 443 -27.57 -22.65 3.89
C ARG A 443 -26.78 -23.80 3.28
N ASP A 444 -25.49 -23.62 3.01
CA ASP A 444 -24.63 -24.66 2.44
C ASP A 444 -23.81 -25.32 3.55
N LEU A 445 -24.22 -26.51 3.99
CA LEU A 445 -23.57 -27.26 5.07
C LEU A 445 -22.20 -27.83 4.68
N GLU A 446 -21.88 -27.87 3.38
CA GLU A 446 -20.60 -28.35 2.84
C GLU A 446 -19.67 -27.21 2.38
N GLY A 447 -20.11 -25.95 2.48
CA GLY A 447 -19.33 -24.76 2.16
C GLY A 447 -18.17 -24.46 3.12
N GLU A 448 -17.02 -24.04 2.59
CA GLU A 448 -15.97 -23.41 3.38
C GLU A 448 -15.58 -22.09 2.74
N LEU A 449 -15.38 -21.06 3.57
CA LEU A 449 -14.84 -19.79 3.12
C LEU A 449 -13.32 -19.82 3.27
N VAL A 450 -12.62 -19.54 2.19
CA VAL A 450 -11.16 -19.38 2.19
C VAL A 450 -10.82 -17.90 2.07
N LEU A 451 -9.92 -17.41 2.92
CA LEU A 451 -9.41 -16.05 2.95
C LEU A 451 -7.89 -16.04 2.91
N LEU A 452 -7.31 -14.93 2.46
CA LEU A 452 -5.86 -14.70 2.57
C LEU A 452 -5.50 -14.30 4.00
N GLU A 453 -4.37 -14.81 4.50
CA GLU A 453 -3.76 -14.29 5.72
C GLU A 453 -3.11 -12.92 5.49
N PHE A 454 -3.11 -12.08 6.51
CA PHE A 454 -2.46 -10.78 6.49
C PHE A 454 -1.10 -10.84 7.17
N VAL A 455 -0.08 -10.25 6.54
CA VAL A 455 1.31 -10.36 7.00
C VAL A 455 1.58 -9.54 8.27
N ARG A 456 0.81 -8.47 8.52
CA ARG A 456 0.99 -7.64 9.73
C ARG A 456 0.30 -8.28 10.94
N ALA A 457 1.03 -8.34 12.05
CA ALA A 457 0.56 -8.98 13.27
C ALA A 457 -0.70 -8.29 13.84
N GLY A 458 -1.67 -9.07 14.31
CA GLY A 458 -2.86 -8.56 15.00
C GLY A 458 -4.05 -8.26 14.08
N VAL A 459 -3.82 -7.99 12.79
CA VAL A 459 -4.89 -7.65 11.83
C VAL A 459 -5.82 -8.84 11.56
N ALA A 460 -5.25 -10.03 11.33
CA ALA A 460 -6.06 -11.23 11.11
C ALA A 460 -6.85 -11.61 12.37
N GLU A 461 -6.26 -11.44 13.55
CA GLU A 461 -6.91 -11.69 14.84
C GLU A 461 -8.11 -10.75 15.07
N GLN A 462 -8.02 -9.47 14.69
CA GLN A 462 -9.17 -8.54 14.76
C GLN A 462 -10.34 -9.05 13.91
N LEU A 463 -10.08 -9.52 12.69
CA LEU A 463 -11.13 -10.04 11.82
C LEU A 463 -11.71 -11.36 12.35
N ARG A 464 -10.86 -12.26 12.88
CA ARG A 464 -11.32 -13.51 13.51
C ARG A 464 -12.26 -13.23 14.68
N ARG A 465 -11.91 -12.28 15.56
CA ARG A 465 -12.80 -11.83 16.65
C ARG A 465 -14.11 -11.25 16.13
N ARG A 466 -14.06 -10.43 15.07
CA ARG A 466 -15.29 -9.91 14.43
C ARG A 466 -16.17 -11.06 13.96
N PHE A 467 -15.60 -12.03 13.24
CA PHE A 467 -16.34 -13.20 12.74
C PHE A 467 -16.86 -14.13 13.84
N GLU A 468 -16.15 -14.30 14.95
CA GLU A 468 -16.69 -15.02 16.11
C GLU A 468 -17.99 -14.35 16.61
N LEU A 469 -18.02 -13.02 16.65
CA LEU A 469 -19.21 -12.25 17.05
C LEU A 469 -20.30 -12.23 15.98
N THR A 470 -19.93 -12.05 14.71
CA THR A 470 -20.88 -11.86 13.60
C THR A 470 -21.28 -13.15 12.89
N LEU A 471 -20.60 -14.28 13.10
CA LEU A 471 -20.91 -15.56 12.46
C LEU A 471 -21.10 -16.71 13.47
N GLY A 472 -20.68 -16.54 14.72
CA GLY A 472 -20.79 -17.57 15.75
C GLY A 472 -20.04 -18.85 15.38
N ALA A 473 -20.70 -20.00 15.53
CA ALA A 473 -20.10 -21.31 15.24
C ALA A 473 -19.63 -21.47 13.78
N LEU A 474 -20.21 -20.72 12.84
CA LEU A 474 -19.83 -20.76 11.42
C LEU A 474 -18.42 -20.23 11.17
N ALA A 475 -17.86 -19.40 12.07
CA ALA A 475 -16.50 -18.90 11.96
C ALA A 475 -15.45 -20.02 11.88
N SER A 476 -15.75 -21.20 12.46
CA SER A 476 -14.90 -22.40 12.37
C SER A 476 -14.73 -22.94 10.94
N ARG A 477 -15.61 -22.55 10.00
CA ARG A 477 -15.58 -22.93 8.58
C ARG A 477 -14.87 -21.90 7.69
N ILE A 478 -14.17 -20.95 8.32
CA ILE A 478 -13.34 -19.95 7.64
C ILE A 478 -11.88 -20.34 7.78
N ARG A 479 -11.23 -20.58 6.64
CA ARG A 479 -9.82 -20.94 6.56
C ARG A 479 -8.99 -19.78 6.05
N PHE A 480 -7.90 -19.48 6.74
CA PHE A 480 -6.90 -18.52 6.28
C PHE A 480 -5.75 -19.29 5.60
N VAL A 481 -5.38 -18.88 4.39
CA VAL A 481 -4.25 -19.42 3.65
C VAL A 481 -3.13 -18.38 3.55
N PRO A 482 -1.85 -18.78 3.57
CA PRO A 482 -0.74 -17.84 3.63
C PRO A 482 -0.67 -16.96 2.38
N ARG A 483 -0.29 -15.70 2.57
CA ARG A 483 0.10 -14.83 1.44
C ARG A 483 1.25 -15.50 0.70
N SER A 484 1.11 -15.60 -0.61
CA SER A 484 2.04 -16.32 -1.48
C SER A 484 2.41 -15.48 -2.70
N GLU A 485 3.51 -15.84 -3.37
CA GLU A 485 3.84 -15.30 -4.68
C GLU A 485 2.69 -15.52 -5.68
N HIS A 486 2.60 -14.65 -6.69
CA HIS A 486 1.47 -14.62 -7.62
C HIS A 486 1.19 -15.97 -8.29
N ARG A 487 2.24 -16.72 -8.67
CA ARG A 487 2.13 -18.07 -9.24
C ARG A 487 1.40 -19.06 -8.34
N LYS A 488 1.74 -19.09 -7.04
CA LYS A 488 1.07 -19.96 -6.06
C LYS A 488 -0.32 -19.43 -5.71
N PHE A 489 -0.50 -18.10 -5.69
CA PHE A 489 -1.81 -17.48 -5.55
C PHE A 489 -2.80 -17.93 -6.64
N LEU A 490 -2.37 -17.99 -7.92
CA LEU A 490 -3.21 -18.48 -9.02
C LEU A 490 -3.63 -19.94 -8.83
N GLN A 491 -2.82 -20.78 -8.17
CA GLN A 491 -3.19 -22.16 -7.86
C GLN A 491 -4.33 -22.21 -6.82
N TYR A 492 -4.33 -21.33 -5.81
CA TYR A 492 -5.47 -21.19 -4.89
C TYR A 492 -6.74 -20.75 -5.62
N VAL A 493 -6.62 -19.78 -6.54
CA VAL A 493 -7.75 -19.33 -7.37
C VAL A 493 -8.30 -20.49 -8.22
N ALA A 494 -7.42 -21.26 -8.89
CA ALA A 494 -7.80 -22.38 -9.75
C ALA A 494 -8.47 -23.55 -9.01
N ALA A 495 -8.21 -23.69 -7.70
CA ALA A 495 -8.74 -24.76 -6.86
C ALA A 495 -10.11 -24.42 -6.21
N ALA A 496 -10.49 -23.13 -6.21
CA ALA A 496 -11.77 -22.67 -5.71
C ALA A 496 -12.93 -23.07 -6.65
N ASP A 497 -14.12 -23.29 -6.09
CA ASP A 497 -15.32 -23.47 -6.91
C ASP A 497 -15.81 -22.11 -7.44
N LEU A 498 -15.75 -21.09 -6.59
CA LEU A 498 -16.08 -19.72 -6.98
C LEU A 498 -15.29 -18.73 -6.15
N VAL A 499 -15.18 -17.52 -6.69
CA VAL A 499 -14.65 -16.36 -5.98
C VAL A 499 -15.79 -15.47 -5.50
N LEU A 500 -15.70 -15.02 -4.25
CA LEU A 500 -16.59 -14.02 -3.67
C LEU A 500 -15.92 -12.65 -3.75
N ASP A 501 -16.63 -11.68 -4.32
CA ASP A 501 -16.23 -10.28 -4.40
C ASP A 501 -16.90 -9.48 -3.26
N PRO A 502 -16.14 -8.96 -2.27
CA PRO A 502 -16.74 -8.41 -1.07
C PRO A 502 -17.33 -7.01 -1.27
N PHE A 503 -18.25 -6.64 -0.38
CA PHE A 503 -18.80 -5.28 -0.29
C PHE A 503 -17.86 -4.41 0.56
N HIS A 504 -17.80 -3.08 0.41
CA HIS A 504 -18.16 -2.26 -0.76
C HIS A 504 -16.94 -2.01 -1.66
N PHE A 505 -15.80 -2.64 -1.34
CA PHE A 505 -14.55 -2.54 -2.08
C PHE A 505 -14.18 -3.92 -2.61
N GLY A 506 -14.41 -4.12 -3.90
CA GLY A 506 -14.23 -5.41 -4.54
C GLY A 506 -12.81 -5.72 -4.99
N GLY A 507 -12.72 -6.79 -5.75
CA GLY A 507 -11.60 -7.18 -6.57
C GLY A 507 -11.43 -6.26 -7.76
N CYS A 508 -10.32 -6.47 -8.44
CA CYS A 508 -9.98 -5.86 -9.71
C CYS A 508 -8.99 -6.84 -10.34
N ASN A 509 -7.74 -6.78 -9.91
CA ASN A 509 -6.69 -7.71 -10.32
C ASN A 509 -7.02 -9.17 -9.99
N SER A 510 -7.54 -9.43 -8.79
CA SER A 510 -7.95 -10.77 -8.39
C SER A 510 -9.13 -11.30 -9.21
N SER A 511 -10.05 -10.42 -9.61
CA SER A 511 -11.18 -10.78 -10.47
C SER A 511 -10.68 -11.07 -11.90
N CYS A 512 -9.75 -10.26 -12.42
CA CYS A 512 -9.04 -10.55 -13.67
C CYS A 512 -8.33 -11.92 -13.62
N ASP A 513 -7.58 -12.18 -12.53
CA ASP A 513 -6.86 -13.43 -12.31
C ASP A 513 -7.81 -14.64 -12.19
N ALA A 514 -9.02 -14.48 -11.63
CA ALA A 514 -10.03 -15.53 -11.58
C ALA A 514 -10.66 -15.80 -12.96
N LEU A 515 -11.10 -14.75 -13.64
CA LEU A 515 -11.74 -14.85 -14.95
C LEU A 515 -10.78 -15.39 -16.02
N SER A 516 -9.48 -15.11 -15.94
CA SER A 516 -8.48 -15.70 -16.85
C SER A 516 -8.38 -17.22 -16.75
N LEU A 517 -8.72 -17.78 -15.59
CA LEU A 517 -8.71 -19.22 -15.28
C LEU A 517 -10.09 -19.87 -15.41
N GLY A 518 -11.09 -19.10 -15.86
CA GLY A 518 -12.47 -19.55 -15.99
C GLY A 518 -13.21 -19.68 -14.65
N VAL A 519 -12.68 -19.13 -13.56
CA VAL A 519 -13.31 -19.23 -12.23
C VAL A 519 -14.35 -18.13 -12.08
N PRO A 520 -15.63 -18.45 -11.79
CA PRO A 520 -16.68 -17.45 -11.66
C PRO A 520 -16.46 -16.58 -10.41
N VAL A 521 -16.75 -15.29 -10.54
CA VAL A 521 -16.64 -14.28 -9.48
C VAL A 521 -18.03 -13.72 -9.20
N VAL A 522 -18.60 -13.98 -8.03
CA VAL A 522 -19.88 -13.41 -7.63
C VAL A 522 -19.66 -12.00 -7.13
N THR A 523 -20.35 -11.01 -7.69
CA THR A 523 -20.19 -9.59 -7.34
C THR A 523 -21.53 -8.89 -7.13
N LEU A 524 -21.58 -7.95 -6.17
CA LEU A 524 -22.68 -7.02 -5.99
C LEU A 524 -22.14 -5.61 -6.23
N PRO A 525 -22.45 -4.98 -7.37
CA PRO A 525 -21.90 -3.67 -7.70
C PRO A 525 -22.39 -2.60 -6.72
N GLY A 526 -21.45 -1.91 -6.07
CA GLY A 526 -21.75 -0.78 -5.19
C GLY A 526 -22.10 0.51 -5.95
N SER A 527 -22.38 1.59 -5.22
CA SER A 527 -22.62 2.92 -5.79
C SER A 527 -21.33 3.66 -6.21
N GLN A 528 -20.19 3.29 -5.64
CA GLN A 528 -18.90 3.94 -5.86
C GLN A 528 -17.93 3.03 -6.62
N LEU A 529 -16.98 3.62 -7.34
CA LEU A 529 -15.97 2.94 -8.17
C LEU A 529 -15.31 1.70 -7.53
N PRO A 530 -14.87 1.71 -6.24
CA PRO A 530 -14.20 0.55 -5.65
C PRO A 530 -14.98 -0.76 -5.69
N GLY A 531 -16.31 -0.69 -5.68
CA GLY A 531 -17.20 -1.85 -5.70
C GLY A 531 -17.67 -2.24 -7.10
N ARG A 532 -17.09 -1.67 -8.17
CA ARG A 532 -17.65 -1.76 -9.54
C ARG A 532 -16.67 -2.31 -10.58
N PHE A 533 -15.43 -2.61 -10.22
CA PHE A 533 -14.45 -3.15 -11.16
C PHE A 533 -14.87 -4.52 -11.73
N THR A 534 -15.36 -5.44 -10.89
CA THR A 534 -15.80 -6.77 -11.34
C THR A 534 -17.02 -6.68 -12.26
N LEU A 535 -17.96 -5.76 -12.00
CA LEU A 535 -19.06 -5.46 -12.94
C LEU A 535 -18.53 -5.11 -14.32
N GLY A 536 -17.55 -4.21 -14.39
CA GLY A 536 -16.97 -3.78 -15.65
C GLY A 536 -16.30 -4.93 -16.42
N LEU A 537 -15.62 -5.84 -15.73
CA LEU A 537 -15.05 -7.05 -16.34
C LEU A 537 -16.14 -7.92 -16.98
N TYR A 538 -17.24 -8.12 -16.26
CA TYR A 538 -18.40 -8.89 -16.74
C TYR A 538 -19.07 -8.24 -17.95
N GLN A 539 -19.24 -6.92 -17.94
CA GLN A 539 -19.76 -6.17 -19.07
C GLN A 539 -18.86 -6.31 -20.32
N GLU A 540 -17.53 -6.24 -20.15
CA GLU A 540 -16.60 -6.37 -21.29
C GLU A 540 -16.65 -7.76 -21.94
N ILE A 541 -16.77 -8.82 -21.14
CA ILE A 541 -16.93 -10.17 -21.68
C ILE A 541 -18.37 -10.48 -22.10
N GLY A 542 -19.32 -9.59 -21.84
CA GLY A 542 -20.73 -9.77 -22.20
C GLY A 542 -21.42 -10.89 -21.43
N LEU A 543 -21.17 -10.98 -20.13
CA LEU A 543 -21.81 -11.93 -19.21
C LEU A 543 -22.34 -11.18 -17.98
N ASP A 544 -23.50 -11.57 -17.47
CA ASP A 544 -24.12 -10.97 -16.27
C ASP A 544 -24.52 -12.01 -15.21
N THR A 545 -24.37 -13.31 -15.50
CA THR A 545 -24.82 -14.43 -14.66
C THR A 545 -24.26 -14.43 -13.23
N CYS A 546 -23.14 -13.74 -12.97
CA CYS A 546 -22.52 -13.64 -11.65
C CYS A 546 -22.64 -12.24 -11.02
N VAL A 547 -23.44 -11.35 -11.62
CA VAL A 547 -23.63 -9.98 -11.17
C VAL A 547 -24.97 -9.86 -10.44
N ALA A 548 -24.92 -9.77 -9.12
CA ALA A 548 -26.10 -9.62 -8.27
C ALA A 548 -26.63 -8.19 -8.28
N ARG A 549 -27.93 -8.04 -8.01
CA ARG A 549 -28.63 -6.74 -7.85
C ARG A 549 -29.06 -6.48 -6.41
N SER A 550 -28.99 -7.49 -5.56
CA SER A 550 -29.23 -7.41 -4.11
C SER A 550 -28.31 -8.35 -3.35
N ALA A 551 -28.22 -8.16 -2.03
CA ALA A 551 -27.48 -9.08 -1.16
C ALA A 551 -28.09 -10.50 -1.19
N ASP A 552 -29.41 -10.63 -1.28
CA ASP A 552 -30.07 -11.94 -1.37
C ASP A 552 -29.72 -12.64 -2.69
N GLU A 553 -29.77 -11.92 -3.82
CA GLU A 553 -29.38 -12.48 -5.12
C GLU A 553 -27.89 -12.86 -5.14
N TYR A 554 -27.03 -12.09 -4.47
CA TYR A 554 -25.62 -12.44 -4.30
C TYR A 554 -25.46 -13.80 -3.61
N VAL A 555 -26.22 -14.04 -2.54
CA VAL A 555 -26.23 -15.32 -1.82
C VAL A 555 -26.79 -16.44 -2.72
N GLU A 556 -27.89 -16.23 -3.44
CA GLU A 556 -28.46 -17.24 -4.34
C GLU A 556 -27.48 -17.64 -5.45
N ILE A 557 -26.83 -16.68 -6.09
CA ILE A 557 -25.83 -16.93 -7.13
C ILE A 557 -24.66 -17.73 -6.56
N ALA A 558 -24.15 -17.34 -5.38
CA ALA A 558 -23.05 -18.04 -4.72
C ALA A 558 -23.42 -19.48 -4.40
N LEU A 559 -24.60 -19.71 -3.81
CA LEU A 559 -25.08 -21.04 -3.45
C LEU A 559 -25.30 -21.93 -4.68
N ARG A 560 -25.85 -21.37 -5.76
CA ARG A 560 -26.06 -22.11 -7.01
C ARG A 560 -24.73 -22.53 -7.61
N LEU A 561 -23.76 -21.62 -7.70
CA LEU A 561 -22.42 -21.92 -8.20
C LEU A 561 -21.67 -22.91 -7.29
N GLY A 562 -21.86 -22.85 -5.98
CA GLY A 562 -21.23 -23.78 -5.03
C GLY A 562 -21.75 -25.22 -5.19
N ARG A 563 -23.07 -25.39 -5.17
CA ARG A 563 -23.72 -26.71 -5.07
C ARG A 563 -23.96 -27.41 -6.40
N ASP A 564 -24.16 -26.66 -7.47
CA ASP A 564 -24.45 -27.21 -8.79
C ASP A 564 -23.17 -27.20 -9.65
N ALA A 565 -22.48 -28.34 -9.67
CA ALA A 565 -21.22 -28.51 -10.40
C ALA A 565 -21.40 -28.42 -11.92
N GLU A 566 -22.57 -28.77 -12.46
CA GLU A 566 -22.86 -28.67 -13.89
C GLU A 566 -23.10 -27.22 -14.28
N HIS A 567 -23.92 -26.49 -13.51
CA HIS A 567 -24.13 -25.06 -13.71
C HIS A 567 -22.81 -24.28 -13.59
N ARG A 568 -22.01 -24.56 -12.56
CA ARG A 568 -20.68 -23.95 -12.39
C ARG A 568 -19.77 -24.20 -13.60
N ARG A 569 -19.76 -25.43 -14.13
CA ARG A 569 -18.97 -25.77 -15.33
C ARG A 569 -19.45 -24.99 -16.55
N SER A 570 -20.76 -24.92 -16.78
CA SER A 570 -21.34 -24.13 -17.87
C SER A 570 -20.94 -22.65 -17.79
N VAL A 571 -21.00 -22.04 -16.60
CA VAL A 571 -20.55 -20.65 -16.40
C VAL A 571 -19.04 -20.51 -16.64
N SER A 572 -18.23 -21.46 -16.15
CA SER A 572 -16.78 -21.48 -16.35
C SER A 572 -16.38 -21.56 -17.84
N GLU A 573 -17.06 -22.39 -18.61
CA GLU A 573 -16.87 -22.51 -20.07
C GLU A 573 -17.24 -21.20 -20.78
N GLN A 574 -18.35 -20.57 -20.38
CA GLN A 574 -18.76 -19.27 -20.93
C GLN A 574 -17.73 -18.16 -20.65
N ILE A 575 -17.17 -18.11 -19.43
CA ILE A 575 -16.10 -17.18 -19.08
C ILE A 575 -14.86 -17.49 -19.91
N SER A 576 -14.42 -18.74 -19.96
CA SER A 576 -13.20 -19.15 -20.68
C SER A 576 -13.25 -18.83 -22.17
N ALA A 577 -14.44 -18.94 -22.78
CA ALA A 577 -14.65 -18.59 -24.19
C ALA A 577 -14.57 -17.08 -24.49
N ARG A 578 -14.72 -16.21 -23.47
CA ARG A 578 -14.87 -14.75 -23.65
C ARG A 578 -13.77 -13.93 -22.95
N CYS A 579 -13.09 -14.49 -21.96
CA CYS A 579 -12.15 -13.76 -21.09
C CYS A 579 -10.94 -13.19 -21.83
N ALA A 580 -10.59 -13.70 -23.03
CA ALA A 580 -9.55 -13.13 -23.88
C ALA A 580 -9.79 -11.64 -24.20
N ARG A 581 -11.04 -11.17 -24.18
CA ARG A 581 -11.39 -9.75 -24.38
C ARG A 581 -10.80 -8.80 -23.34
N LEU A 582 -10.45 -9.31 -22.15
CA LEU A 582 -9.96 -8.54 -21.01
C LEU A 582 -8.46 -8.20 -21.07
N PHE A 583 -7.69 -8.89 -21.92
CA PHE A 583 -6.22 -8.91 -21.84
C PHE A 583 -5.55 -8.40 -23.11
N ASP A 584 -4.36 -7.81 -22.97
CA ASP A 584 -3.39 -7.52 -24.05
C ASP A 584 -3.94 -6.81 -25.32
N ARG A 585 -4.72 -5.72 -25.18
CA ARG A 585 -5.20 -4.91 -26.32
C ARG A 585 -4.85 -3.41 -26.16
N PRO A 586 -4.63 -2.67 -27.26
CA PRO A 586 -4.09 -1.30 -27.22
C PRO A 586 -5.13 -0.17 -27.17
N ASP A 587 -6.39 -0.45 -27.47
CA ASP A 587 -7.52 0.48 -27.52
C ASP A 587 -7.68 1.33 -26.26
N ALA A 588 -7.27 0.84 -25.10
CA ALA A 588 -7.25 1.65 -23.89
C ALA A 588 -6.26 2.84 -24.00
N GLY A 589 -5.00 2.59 -24.35
CA GLY A 589 -4.02 3.66 -24.55
C GLY A 589 -4.44 4.63 -25.66
N LEU A 590 -5.05 4.11 -26.73
CA LEU A 590 -5.57 4.94 -27.83
C LEU A 590 -6.70 5.87 -27.37
N ALA A 591 -7.72 5.35 -26.67
CA ALA A 591 -8.85 6.15 -26.21
C ALA A 591 -8.43 7.19 -25.16
N LEU A 592 -7.50 6.85 -24.27
CA LEU A 592 -6.88 7.86 -23.39
C LEU A 592 -6.18 8.94 -24.22
N GLY A 593 -5.40 8.56 -25.24
CA GLY A 593 -4.72 9.52 -26.12
C GLY A 593 -5.67 10.52 -26.78
N GLU A 594 -6.79 10.06 -27.35
CA GLU A 594 -7.79 10.94 -27.94
C GLU A 594 -8.41 11.91 -26.91
N GLU A 595 -8.72 11.40 -25.71
CA GLU A 595 -9.30 12.21 -24.65
C GLU A 595 -8.31 13.25 -24.10
N LEU A 596 -7.04 12.89 -23.97
CA LEU A 596 -5.97 13.82 -23.59
C LEU A 596 -5.81 14.96 -24.60
N LEU A 597 -5.88 14.67 -25.90
CA LEU A 597 -5.83 15.70 -26.95
C LEU A 597 -7.03 16.63 -26.88
N ARG A 598 -8.23 16.08 -26.63
CA ARG A 598 -9.45 16.86 -26.42
C ARG A 598 -9.32 17.80 -25.22
N ILE A 599 -8.85 17.28 -24.09
CA ILE A 599 -8.61 18.05 -22.87
C ILE A 599 -7.60 19.18 -23.14
N ALA A 600 -6.43 18.85 -23.72
CA ALA A 600 -5.40 19.83 -24.05
C ALA A 600 -5.88 20.91 -25.03
N GLY A 601 -6.74 20.55 -25.99
CA GLY A 601 -7.36 21.51 -26.91
C GLY A 601 -8.29 22.51 -26.23
N THR A 602 -8.94 22.11 -25.14
CA THR A 602 -9.83 22.98 -24.33
C THR A 602 -9.11 23.75 -23.22
N ALA A 603 -7.89 23.37 -22.86
CA ALA A 603 -7.11 23.98 -21.78
C ALA A 603 -6.38 25.29 -22.19
N ARG A 604 -6.76 25.88 -23.33
CA ARG A 604 -6.14 27.09 -23.92
C ARG A 604 -6.44 28.35 -23.13
#